data_AF-A0A5B8UZB0-F1
#
_entry.id   AF-A0A5B8UZB0-F1
#
_cell.length_a   1.000
_cell.length_b   1.000
_cell.length_c   1.000
_cell.angle_alpha   90.00
_cell.angle_beta   90.00
_cell.angle_gamma   90.00
#
_symmetry.space_group_name_H-M   'P 1'
#
loop_
_entity.id
_entity.type
_entity.pdbx_description
1 polymer ?
#
loop_
_entity_poly.entity_id
_entity_poly.type
_entity_poly.pdbx_seq_one_letter_code
_entity_poly.pdbx_strand_id
1 'polypeptide(L)'
;MKQLLFICVLIINCCSLKAQSKSAQIDTTHMEVNHPYNDDDYTRPTFPGGLKQFYKYLAKSIHYPTSAVKGKIHGKVYLNFTIEKDGNVDSVKVIRGVSKDIDMEAIRVLKSSPKWNPGTHHRNPIPYRYSIPINFELPKKGKQKSHDQN
;
A
#
# COMPACT_ATOMS: atom_id res chain seq x y z
N MET A 1 -4.26 -68.45 -23.34
CA MET A 1 -4.42 -68.81 -21.92
C MET A 1 -3.11 -68.54 -21.20
N LYS A 2 -3.20 -67.96 -19.98
CA LYS A 2 -2.12 -67.51 -19.05
C LYS A 2 -1.42 -66.22 -19.49
N GLN A 3 -1.33 -65.15 -18.69
CA GLN A 3 -1.78 -64.83 -17.33
C GLN A 3 -1.96 -63.29 -17.27
N LEU A 4 -2.88 -62.88 -16.41
CA LEU A 4 -3.33 -61.51 -16.12
C LEU A 4 -2.42 -60.85 -15.08
N LEU A 5 -1.83 -59.67 -15.36
CA LEU A 5 -1.19 -58.68 -14.44
C LEU A 5 -0.27 -57.80 -15.32
N PHE A 6 -0.44 -56.50 -15.56
CA PHE A 6 -0.59 -55.32 -14.73
C PHE A 6 -1.26 -54.24 -15.61
N ILE A 7 -2.44 -53.69 -15.29
CA ILE A 7 -2.65 -52.52 -14.43
C ILE A 7 -2.02 -51.23 -15.02
N CYS A 8 -2.90 -50.26 -15.32
CA CYS A 8 -2.66 -48.83 -15.63
C CYS A 8 -2.03 -48.53 -17.01
N VAL A 9 -2.75 -48.13 -18.08
CA VAL A 9 -3.69 -46.99 -18.21
C VAL A 9 -3.24 -45.78 -17.39
N LEU A 10 -2.94 -44.69 -18.10
CA LEU A 10 -2.36 -43.43 -17.59
C LEU A 10 -0.86 -43.63 -17.33
N ILE A 11 0.06 -42.96 -17.99
CA ILE A 11 0.12 -41.51 -18.14
C ILE A 11 0.91 -41.26 -19.44
N ILE A 12 0.18 -40.80 -20.46
CA ILE A 12 0.70 -39.83 -21.42
C ILE A 12 1.26 -38.71 -20.54
N ASN A 13 2.55 -38.79 -20.22
CA ASN A 13 3.31 -37.77 -19.50
C ASN A 13 3.90 -36.93 -20.64
N CYS A 14 3.07 -36.30 -21.47
CA CYS A 14 2.52 -34.98 -21.15
C CYS A 14 3.54 -34.22 -20.33
N CYS A 15 4.54 -33.71 -21.05
CA CYS A 15 5.11 -32.39 -20.85
C CYS A 15 4.96 -31.93 -19.40
N SER A 16 5.70 -32.57 -18.49
CA SER A 16 6.09 -31.91 -17.26
C SER A 16 7.19 -30.90 -17.61
N LEU A 17 6.86 -29.98 -18.53
CA LEU A 17 7.28 -28.61 -18.43
C LEU A 17 6.85 -28.22 -17.03
N LYS A 18 7.79 -28.30 -16.09
CA LYS A 18 7.67 -27.53 -14.86
C LYS A 18 7.60 -26.09 -15.35
N ALA A 19 6.38 -25.63 -15.62
CA ALA A 19 6.03 -24.25 -15.48
C ALA A 19 6.44 -23.92 -14.06
N GLN A 20 7.67 -23.42 -13.92
CA GLN A 20 8.06 -22.68 -12.75
C GLN A 20 7.07 -21.54 -12.75
N SER A 21 5.99 -21.71 -11.99
CA SER A 21 5.17 -20.60 -11.58
C SER A 21 6.16 -19.64 -10.94
N LYS A 22 6.50 -18.57 -11.67
CA LYS A 22 6.97 -17.34 -11.08
C LYS A 22 5.89 -17.00 -10.06
N SER A 23 6.06 -17.47 -8.83
CA SER A 23 5.30 -16.98 -7.68
C SER A 23 5.44 -15.48 -7.78
N ALA A 24 4.30 -14.80 -7.92
CA ALA A 24 4.23 -13.36 -8.04
C ALA A 24 5.23 -12.76 -7.04
N GLN A 25 6.36 -12.29 -7.57
CA GLN A 25 7.32 -11.56 -6.79
C GLN A 25 6.54 -10.30 -6.45
N ILE A 26 6.10 -10.21 -5.20
CA ILE A 26 5.81 -8.92 -4.60
C ILE A 26 7.18 -8.27 -4.58
N ASP A 27 7.50 -7.61 -5.69
CA ASP A 27 8.63 -6.71 -5.83
C ASP A 27 8.34 -5.60 -4.84
N THR A 28 8.76 -5.86 -3.60
CA THR A 28 8.89 -4.84 -2.59
C THR A 28 10.04 -4.02 -3.11
N THR A 29 9.73 -3.10 -4.03
CA THR A 29 10.64 -2.04 -4.42
C THR A 29 11.09 -1.44 -3.10
N HIS A 30 12.32 -1.79 -2.71
CA HIS A 30 12.96 -1.24 -1.55
C HIS A 30 12.87 0.27 -1.78
N MET A 31 12.07 0.96 -0.96
CA MET A 31 12.22 2.41 -0.83
C MET A 31 13.63 2.57 -0.28
N GLU A 32 14.60 2.74 -1.17
CA GLU A 32 16.00 2.91 -0.84
C GLU A 32 16.13 4.30 -0.21
N VAL A 33 15.79 4.37 1.08
CA VAL A 33 16.09 5.51 1.91
C VAL A 33 17.58 5.35 2.22
N ASN A 34 18.43 6.15 1.58
CA ASN A 34 19.82 6.35 1.99
C ASN A 34 19.85 6.52 3.51
N HIS A 35 20.21 5.44 4.21
CA HIS A 35 20.26 5.43 5.67
C HIS A 35 21.67 5.88 6.04
N PRO A 36 21.85 7.06 6.64
CA PRO A 36 23.18 7.52 7.04
C PRO A 36 23.74 6.75 8.25
N TYR A 37 23.02 5.74 8.76
CA TYR A 37 23.36 5.00 9.97
C TYR A 37 23.37 3.49 9.69
N ASN A 38 24.57 2.89 9.69
CA ASN A 38 24.80 1.45 9.76
C ASN A 38 24.79 1.02 11.24
N ASP A 39 23.63 1.07 11.89
CA ASP A 39 23.59 0.85 13.34
C ASP A 39 22.35 0.05 13.76
N ASP A 40 22.62 -1.00 14.53
CA ASP A 40 21.69 -2.07 14.89
C ASP A 40 20.57 -1.57 15.84
N ASP A 41 20.68 -0.32 16.29
CA ASP A 41 19.83 0.34 17.29
C ASP A 41 18.90 1.40 16.66
N TYR A 42 18.69 1.32 15.35
CA TYR A 42 17.78 2.19 14.62
C TYR A 42 16.41 1.52 14.38
N THR A 43 15.31 2.20 14.70
CA THR A 43 13.96 1.77 14.35
C THR A 43 13.19 2.84 13.58
N ARG A 44 12.46 2.43 12.54
CA ARG A 44 11.56 3.32 11.79
C ARG A 44 10.25 3.50 12.55
N PRO A 45 9.58 4.67 12.42
CA PRO A 45 8.22 4.81 12.91
C PRO A 45 7.28 3.77 12.32
N THR A 46 6.25 3.41 13.06
CA THR A 46 5.21 2.48 12.59
C THR A 46 3.83 3.02 12.90
N PHE A 47 2.91 2.92 11.93
CA PHE A 47 1.50 3.22 12.18
C PHE A 47 0.93 2.18 13.17
N PRO A 48 -0.02 2.55 14.05
CA PRO A 48 -0.64 1.59 14.96
C PRO A 48 -1.27 0.40 14.19
N GLY A 49 -0.77 -0.81 14.46
CA GLY A 49 -1.18 -2.02 13.74
C GLY A 49 -0.55 -2.19 12.34
N GLY A 50 0.49 -1.41 12.02
CA GLY A 50 1.32 -1.55 10.83
C GLY A 50 0.75 -0.95 9.55
N LEU A 51 1.50 -1.12 8.45
CA LEU A 51 1.19 -0.51 7.16
C LEU A 51 -0.18 -0.91 6.59
N LYS A 52 -0.62 -2.15 6.84
CA LYS A 52 -1.96 -2.61 6.42
C LYS A 52 -3.07 -1.78 7.06
N GLN A 53 -2.93 -1.44 8.35
CA GLN A 53 -3.90 -0.59 9.04
C GLN A 53 -3.79 0.86 8.63
N PHE A 54 -2.59 1.34 8.27
CA PHE A 54 -2.41 2.66 7.69
C PHE A 54 -3.20 2.82 6.39
N TYR A 55 -3.09 1.88 5.44
CA TYR A 55 -3.84 1.95 4.18
C TYR A 55 -5.35 1.81 4.38
N LYS A 56 -5.80 1.01 5.35
CA LYS A 56 -7.22 0.94 5.72
C LYS A 56 -7.71 2.25 6.32
N TYR A 57 -6.90 2.89 7.17
CA TYR A 57 -7.19 4.21 7.69
C TYR A 57 -7.32 5.22 6.55
N LEU A 58 -6.37 5.26 5.62
CA LEU A 58 -6.43 6.15 4.45
C LEU A 58 -7.72 5.91 3.64
N ALA A 59 -8.01 4.66 3.29
CA ALA A 59 -9.20 4.32 2.50
C ALA A 59 -10.52 4.72 3.19
N LYS A 60 -10.58 4.65 4.53
CA LYS A 60 -11.75 5.06 5.32
C LYS A 60 -11.85 6.57 5.50
N SER A 61 -10.71 7.25 5.63
CA SER A 61 -10.64 8.67 6.02
C SER A 61 -10.62 9.62 4.84
N ILE A 62 -10.26 9.14 3.65
CA ILE A 62 -10.27 9.94 2.41
C ILE A 62 -11.71 10.18 1.96
N HIS A 63 -12.04 11.46 1.80
CA HIS A 63 -13.26 11.93 1.17
C HIS A 63 -12.90 12.49 -0.21
N TYR A 64 -13.37 11.83 -1.27
CA TYR A 64 -13.09 12.28 -2.63
C TYR A 64 -13.78 13.63 -2.91
N PRO A 65 -13.04 14.71 -3.24
CA PRO A 65 -13.66 16.02 -3.47
C PRO A 65 -14.66 15.98 -4.63
N THR A 66 -15.84 16.58 -4.45
CA THR A 66 -16.90 16.60 -5.47
C THR A 66 -16.44 17.18 -6.81
N SER A 67 -15.60 18.21 -6.78
CA SER A 67 -14.96 18.81 -7.97
C SER A 67 -14.13 17.78 -8.74
N ALA A 68 -13.31 17.00 -8.02
CA ALA A 68 -12.48 15.95 -8.60
C ALA A 68 -13.32 14.80 -9.18
N VAL A 69 -14.42 14.40 -8.50
CA VAL A 69 -15.36 13.40 -9.03
C VAL A 69 -15.99 13.89 -10.35
N LYS A 70 -16.53 15.12 -10.37
CA LYS A 70 -17.16 15.71 -11.56
C LYS A 70 -16.18 15.85 -12.72
N GLY A 71 -14.96 16.26 -12.41
CA GLY A 71 -13.87 16.40 -13.39
C GLY A 71 -13.20 15.09 -13.77
N LYS A 72 -13.59 13.95 -13.19
CA LYS A 72 -12.94 12.64 -13.36
C LYS A 72 -11.42 12.67 -13.09
N ILE A 73 -10.99 13.59 -12.23
CA ILE A 73 -9.59 13.79 -11.86
C ILE A 73 -9.20 12.64 -10.96
N HIS A 74 -8.07 11.98 -11.23
CA HIS A 74 -7.54 10.86 -10.46
C HIS A 74 -6.01 10.82 -10.58
N GLY A 75 -5.34 10.10 -9.69
CA GLY A 75 -3.88 9.95 -9.76
C GLY A 75 -3.21 9.79 -8.40
N LYS A 76 -1.88 9.89 -8.40
CA LYS A 76 -1.04 9.73 -7.21
C LYS A 76 -0.51 11.08 -6.73
N VAL A 77 -0.80 11.42 -5.48
CA VAL A 77 -0.19 12.56 -4.77
C VAL A 77 1.03 12.07 -3.99
N TYR A 78 2.17 12.72 -4.18
CA TYR A 78 3.40 12.40 -3.47
C TYR A 78 3.60 13.44 -2.37
N LEU A 79 3.68 12.96 -1.13
CA LEU A 79 3.81 13.82 0.04
C LEU A 79 5.08 13.48 0.81
N ASN A 80 5.70 14.52 1.36
CA ASN A 80 6.65 14.40 2.44
C ASN A 80 6.00 14.83 3.74
N PHE A 81 6.30 14.13 4.83
CA PHE A 81 5.88 14.50 6.17
C PHE A 81 6.86 13.95 7.19
N THR A 82 6.86 14.53 8.38
CA THR A 82 7.69 14.08 9.51
C THR A 82 6.79 13.40 10.54
N ILE A 83 7.20 12.24 11.03
CA ILE A 83 6.71 11.69 12.29
C ILE A 83 7.60 12.25 13.39
N GLU A 84 7.03 13.03 14.28
CA GLU A 84 7.74 13.63 15.40
C GLU A 84 7.98 12.60 16.52
N LYS A 85 8.81 12.99 17.49
CA LYS A 85 9.20 12.15 18.64
C LYS A 85 8.02 11.68 19.50
N ASP A 86 6.91 12.40 19.47
CA ASP A 86 5.67 12.11 20.18
C ASP A 86 4.66 11.29 19.34
N GLY A 87 5.06 10.91 18.12
CA GLY A 87 4.24 10.15 17.17
C GLY A 87 3.31 11.00 16.31
N ASN A 88 3.27 12.32 16.47
CA ASN A 88 2.41 13.17 15.66
C ASN A 88 2.97 13.33 14.24
N VAL A 89 2.06 13.50 13.28
CA VAL A 89 2.40 13.86 11.90
C VAL A 89 2.54 15.38 11.82
N ASP A 90 3.68 15.86 11.34
CA ASP A 90 3.91 17.28 11.10
C ASP A 90 4.62 17.52 9.75
N SER A 91 4.80 18.79 9.37
CA SER A 91 5.57 19.23 8.21
C SER A 91 5.12 18.59 6.89
N VAL A 92 3.80 18.34 6.76
CA VAL A 92 3.21 17.73 5.57
C VAL A 92 3.32 18.68 4.38
N LYS A 93 3.98 18.23 3.31
CA LYS A 93 4.22 18.97 2.06
C LYS A 93 3.89 18.10 0.86
N VAL A 94 3.16 18.64 -0.11
CA VAL A 94 2.98 17.99 -1.41
C VAL A 94 4.23 18.24 -2.26
N ILE A 95 4.88 17.15 -2.70
CA ILE A 95 6.04 17.19 -3.60
C ILE A 95 5.58 17.11 -5.05
N ARG A 96 4.56 16.29 -5.31
CA ARG A 96 3.93 16.18 -6.62
C ARG A 96 2.43 15.99 -6.45
N GLY A 97 1.68 16.99 -6.87
CA GLY A 97 0.22 17.01 -6.78
C GLY A 97 -0.47 16.42 -8.01
N VAL A 98 -1.80 16.32 -7.91
CA VAL A 98 -2.71 15.99 -9.02
C VAL A 98 -3.63 17.17 -9.30
N SER A 99 -4.26 17.70 -8.25
CA SER A 99 -5.11 18.89 -8.31
C SER A 99 -5.23 19.46 -6.91
N LYS A 100 -5.45 20.77 -6.78
CA LYS A 100 -5.50 21.45 -5.48
C LYS A 100 -6.44 20.76 -4.48
N ASP A 101 -7.63 20.34 -4.92
CA ASP A 101 -8.61 19.74 -4.02
C ASP A 101 -8.19 18.35 -3.52
N ILE A 102 -7.63 17.52 -4.41
CA ILE A 102 -7.10 16.19 -4.06
C ILE A 102 -5.87 16.33 -3.14
N ASP A 103 -4.99 17.28 -3.45
CA ASP A 103 -3.75 17.54 -2.70
C ASP A 103 -4.07 18.00 -1.28
N MET A 104 -5.04 18.90 -1.12
CA MET A 104 -5.52 19.37 0.18
C MET A 104 -6.18 18.26 0.99
N GLU A 105 -6.94 17.38 0.34
CA GLU A 105 -7.53 16.23 1.00
C GLU A 105 -6.45 15.24 1.51
N ALA A 106 -5.42 14.99 0.70
CA ALA A 106 -4.29 14.16 1.11
C ALA A 106 -3.56 14.75 2.35
N ILE A 107 -3.35 16.07 2.36
CA ILE A 107 -2.79 16.77 3.53
C ILE A 107 -3.69 16.60 4.75
N ARG A 108 -5.01 16.82 4.61
CA ARG A 108 -5.99 16.73 5.71
C ARG A 108 -5.96 15.36 6.36
N VAL A 109 -5.99 14.29 5.56
CA VAL A 109 -6.02 12.90 6.06
C VAL A 109 -4.72 12.55 6.79
N LEU A 110 -3.56 12.98 6.28
CA LEU A 110 -2.29 12.75 6.98
C LEU A 110 -2.21 13.53 8.29
N LYS A 111 -2.61 14.81 8.30
CA LYS A 111 -2.64 15.62 9.53
C LYS A 111 -3.63 15.09 10.58
N SER A 112 -4.71 14.44 10.12
CA SER A 112 -5.71 13.83 11.00
C SER A 112 -5.37 12.39 11.42
N SER A 113 -4.17 11.91 11.04
CA SER A 113 -3.73 10.56 11.38
C SER A 113 -3.70 10.36 12.90
N PRO A 114 -4.05 9.16 13.39
CA PRO A 114 -3.67 8.73 14.73
C PRO A 114 -2.17 8.89 14.96
N LYS A 115 -1.78 8.99 16.23
CA LYS A 115 -0.37 8.99 16.63
C LYS A 115 0.32 7.70 16.16
N TRP A 116 1.49 7.86 15.57
CA TRP A 116 2.37 6.78 15.16
C TRP A 116 3.26 6.37 16.33
N ASN A 117 3.76 5.14 16.29
CA ASN A 117 4.91 4.79 17.12
C ASN A 117 6.12 5.51 16.51
N PRO A 118 6.83 6.36 17.26
CA PRO A 118 7.97 7.11 16.74
C PRO A 118 9.12 6.17 16.38
N GLY A 119 10.01 6.62 15.49
CA GLY A 119 11.27 5.95 15.26
C GLY A 119 12.23 6.20 16.42
N THR A 120 13.16 5.28 16.65
CA THR A 120 14.15 5.40 17.72
C THR A 120 15.56 5.26 17.19
N HIS A 121 16.50 5.92 17.86
CA HIS A 121 17.93 5.71 17.69
C HIS A 121 18.56 5.64 19.08
N HIS A 122 19.25 4.55 19.40
CA HIS A 122 19.73 4.31 20.76
C HIS A 122 18.63 4.37 21.83
N ARG A 123 17.47 3.76 21.52
CA ARG A 123 16.23 3.82 22.31
C ARG A 123 15.66 5.24 22.55
N ASN A 124 16.24 6.27 21.93
CA ASN A 124 15.73 7.64 22.02
C ASN A 124 14.82 7.95 20.83
N PRO A 125 13.59 8.47 21.05
CA PRO A 125 12.73 8.89 19.96
C PRO A 125 13.36 9.99 19.10
N ILE A 126 13.32 9.81 17.79
CA ILE A 126 13.84 10.75 16.80
C ILE A 126 12.77 11.10 15.76
N PRO A 127 12.78 12.35 15.25
CA PRO A 127 11.91 12.71 14.15
C PRO A 127 12.33 11.95 12.89
N TYR A 128 11.35 11.51 12.11
CA TYR A 128 11.62 10.76 10.88
C TYR A 128 10.79 11.26 9.72
N ARG A 129 11.45 11.54 8.60
CA ARG A 129 10.80 12.03 7.39
C ARG A 129 10.42 10.86 6.48
N TYR A 130 9.13 10.76 6.17
CA TYR A 130 8.62 9.88 5.12
C TYR A 130 8.41 10.63 3.81
N SER A 131 8.49 9.86 2.73
CA SER A 131 7.94 10.23 1.42
C SER A 131 7.02 9.10 0.97
N ILE A 132 5.73 9.38 0.76
CA ILE A 132 4.77 8.35 0.32
C ILE A 132 3.93 8.84 -0.86
N PRO A 133 3.56 7.94 -1.78
CA PRO A 133 2.46 8.16 -2.71
C PRO A 133 1.11 7.76 -2.08
N ILE A 134 0.11 8.63 -2.18
CA ILE A 134 -1.30 8.31 -1.91
C ILE A 134 -2.04 8.26 -3.25
N ASN A 135 -2.67 7.13 -3.53
CA ASN A 135 -3.41 6.91 -4.77
C ASN A 135 -4.90 7.28 -4.61
N PHE A 136 -5.38 8.17 -5.46
CA PHE A 136 -6.78 8.58 -5.53
C PHE A 136 -7.42 7.96 -6.77
N GLU A 137 -8.18 6.89 -6.56
CA GLU A 137 -8.96 6.22 -7.61
C GLU A 137 -10.41 6.66 -7.57
N LEU A 138 -11.01 6.86 -8.73
CA LEU A 138 -12.44 7.18 -8.81
C LEU A 138 -13.27 6.02 -8.25
N PRO A 139 -14.34 6.29 -7.48
CA PRO A 139 -15.25 5.26 -7.04
C PRO A 139 -15.85 4.55 -8.26
N LYS A 140 -15.71 3.22 -8.34
CA LYS A 140 -16.41 2.44 -9.37
C LYS A 140 -17.90 2.61 -9.10
N LYS A 141 -18.67 3.14 -10.08
CA LYS A 141 -20.13 3.01 -10.06
C LYS A 141 -20.43 1.52 -9.89
N GLY A 142 -21.03 1.14 -8.76
CA GLY A 142 -21.37 -0.26 -8.50
C GLY A 142 -22.16 -0.79 -9.70
N LYS A 143 -21.71 -1.90 -10.29
CA LYS A 143 -22.58 -2.68 -11.16
C LYS A 143 -23.77 -3.07 -10.28
N GLN A 144 -24.91 -2.42 -10.49
CA GLN A 144 -26.17 -2.93 -9.97
C GLN A 144 -26.26 -4.36 -10.51
N LYS A 145 -26.34 -5.35 -9.60
CA LYS A 145 -26.68 -6.71 -10.00
C LYS A 145 -28.07 -6.60 -10.59
N SER A 146 -28.17 -6.57 -11.92
CA SER A 146 -29.41 -6.92 -12.60
C SER A 146 -29.70 -8.35 -12.18
N HIS A 147 -30.59 -8.48 -11.22
CA HIS A 147 -31.26 -9.72 -10.92
C HIS A 147 -32.22 -9.96 -12.09
N ASP A 148 -31.67 -10.31 -13.25
CA ASP A 148 -32.46 -10.88 -14.33
C ASP A 148 -32.88 -12.26 -13.84
N GLN A 149 -34.15 -12.33 -13.45
CA GLN A 149 -34.90 -13.56 -13.39
C GLN A 149 -34.95 -14.16 -14.80
N ASN A 150 -34.52 -15.41 -14.92
CA ASN A 150 -35.15 -16.38 -15.81
C ASN A 150 -34.97 -17.78 -15.23
#